data_AF-A0A950WET6-F1
#
_entry.id   AF-A0A950WET6-F1
#
_cell.length_a   1.000
_cell.length_b   1.000
_cell.length_c   1.000
_cell.angle_alpha   90.00
_cell.angle_beta   90.00
_cell.angle_gamma   90.00
#
_symmetry.space_group_name_H-M   'P 1'
#
loop_
_entity.id
_entity.type
_entity.pdbx_description
1 polymer ?
#
loop_
_entity_poly.entity_id
_entity_poly.type
_entity_poly.pdbx_seq_one_letter_code
_entity_poly.pdbx_strand_id
1 'polypeptide(L)' 'RMPQQYKAALLLYTQEGFSYSEIAKALNIAESGVKMYLSRARQSFREHYRALEQGGGVK' A
#
# COMPACT_ATOMS: atom_id res chain seq x y z
N ARG A 1 1.21 -11.16 4.79
CA ARG A 1 0.33 -11.00 3.61
C ARG A 1 -0.34 -9.64 3.73
N MET A 2 -0.21 -8.79 2.72
CA MET A 2 -0.68 -7.40 2.75
C MET A 2 -2.20 -7.30 2.45
N PRO A 3 -2.99 -6.52 3.20
CA PRO A 3 -4.40 -6.28 2.91
C PRO A 3 -4.61 -5.66 1.52
N GLN A 4 -5.72 -6.03 0.86
CA GLN A 4 -6.06 -5.58 -0.50
C GLN A 4 -6.11 -4.04 -0.60
N GLN A 5 -6.72 -3.39 0.39
CA GLN A 5 -6.90 -1.94 0.41
C GLN A 5 -5.56 -1.19 0.54
N TYR A 6 -4.59 -1.75 1.26
CA TYR A 6 -3.26 -1.15 1.37
C TYR A 6 -2.52 -1.25 0.03
N LYS A 7 -2.74 -2.35 -0.70
CA LYS A 7 -2.16 -2.56 -2.04
C LYS A 7 -2.73 -1.58 -3.04
N ALA A 8 -4.05 -1.44 -3.03
CA ALA A 8 -4.75 -0.47 -3.88
C ALA A 8 -4.30 0.96 -3.58
N ALA A 9 -4.25 1.37 -2.30
CA ALA A 9 -3.76 2.69 -1.90
C ALA A 9 -2.34 2.96 -2.41
N LEU A 10 -1.44 1.99 -2.28
CA LEU A 10 -0.06 2.13 -2.74
C LEU A 10 0.02 2.27 -4.26
N LEU A 11 -0.68 1.43 -5.03
CA LEU A 11 -0.69 1.48 -6.49
C LEU A 11 -1.28 2.79 -7.02
N LEU A 12 -2.41 3.23 -6.47
CA LEU A 12 -3.05 4.50 -6.86
C LEU A 12 -2.11 5.69 -6.60
N TYR A 13 -1.35 5.65 -5.50
CA TYR A 13 -0.39 6.72 -5.20
C TYR A 13 0.86 6.66 -6.07
N THR A 14 1.47 5.48 -6.25
CA THR A 14 2.80 5.38 -6.89
C THR A 14 2.75 5.22 -8.40
N GLN A 15 1.74 4.55 -8.94
CA GLN A 15 1.60 4.39 -10.39
C GLN A 15 0.65 5.39 -11.02
N GLU A 16 -0.53 5.56 -10.44
CA GLU A 16 -1.53 6.47 -11.02
C GLU A 16 -1.31 7.94 -10.62
N GLY A 17 -0.47 8.20 -9.61
CA GLY A 17 -0.16 9.56 -9.16
C GLY A 17 -1.31 10.26 -8.43
N PHE A 18 -2.28 9.51 -7.90
CA PHE A 18 -3.46 10.08 -7.25
C PHE A 18 -3.09 10.83 -5.96
N SER A 19 -3.80 11.93 -5.71
CA SER A 19 -3.78 12.66 -4.44
C SER A 19 -4.45 11.86 -3.31
N TYR A 20 -4.26 12.29 -2.06
CA TYR A 20 -4.89 11.60 -0.92
C TYR A 20 -6.42 11.64 -0.98
N SER A 21 -7.00 12.75 -1.42
CA SER A 21 -8.45 12.87 -1.57
C SER A 21 -9.03 11.93 -2.64
N GLU A 22 -8.32 11.73 -3.76
CA GLU A 22 -8.73 10.82 -4.83
C GLU A 22 -8.62 9.36 -4.39
N ILE A 23 -7.56 9.01 -3.66
CA ILE A 23 -7.41 7.67 -3.06
C ILE A 23 -8.51 7.41 -2.03
N ALA A 24 -8.83 8.39 -1.19
CA ALA A 24 -9.90 8.28 -0.19
C ALA A 24 -11.25 7.96 -0.86
N LYS A 25 -11.58 8.68 -1.94
CA LYS A 25 -12.79 8.46 -2.74
C LYS A 25 -12.77 7.10 -3.42
N ALA A 26 -11.66 6.74 -4.08
CA ALA A 26 -11.53 5.47 -4.81
C ALA A 26 -11.65 4.24 -3.89
N LEU A 27 -11.16 4.35 -2.65
CA LEU A 27 -11.20 3.27 -1.66
C LEU A 27 -12.40 3.35 -0.71
N ASN A 28 -13.25 4.37 -0.86
CA ASN A 28 -14.36 4.67 0.03
C ASN A 28 -13.98 4.70 1.52
N ILE A 29 -12.92 5.45 1.84
CA ILE A 29 -12.42 5.65 3.21
C ILE A 29 -12.28 7.14 3.53
N ALA A 30 -12.12 7.47 4.82
CA ALA A 30 -11.77 8.82 5.23
C ALA A 30 -10.38 9.21 4.73
N GLU A 31 -10.23 10.46 4.26
CA GLU A 31 -8.95 10.98 3.76
C GLU A 31 -7.84 10.95 4.83
N SER A 32 -8.22 11.16 6.10
CA SER A 32 -7.33 11.04 7.25
C SER A 32 -6.71 9.63 7.39
N GLY A 33 -7.40 8.60 6.89
CA GLY A 33 -6.93 7.21 6.91
C GLY A 33 -5.93 6.86 5.80
N VAL A 34 -5.89 7.63 4.71
CA VAL A 34 -5.06 7.32 3.53
C VAL A 34 -3.57 7.29 3.88
N LYS A 35 -3.10 8.24 4.70
CA LYS A 35 -1.71 8.29 5.15
C LYS A 35 -1.33 7.04 5.95
N MET A 36 -2.23 6.55 6.80
CA MET A 36 -2.01 5.29 7.55
C MET A 36 -1.91 4.11 6.58
N TYR A 37 -2.82 4.02 5.61
CA TYR A 37 -2.85 2.92 4.64
C TYR A 37 -1.56 2.89 3.82
N LEU A 38 -1.11 4.04 3.30
CA LEU A 38 0.15 4.15 2.58
C LEU A 38 1.36 3.78 3.45
N SER A 39 1.38 4.22 4.71
CA SER A 39 2.46 3.87 5.64
C SER A 39 2.56 2.36 5.88
N ARG A 40 1.42 1.72 6.19
CA ARG A 40 1.34 0.26 6.40
C ARG A 40 1.63 -0.51 5.12
N ALA A 41 1.16 -0.03 3.98
CA ALA A 41 1.44 -0.61 2.67
C ALA A 41 2.94 -0.62 2.37
N ARG A 42 3.62 0.52 2.55
CA ARG A 42 5.08 0.63 2.34
C ARG A 42 5.87 -0.24 3.30
N GLN A 43 5.44 -0.32 4.56
CA GLN A 43 6.07 -1.21 5.54
C GLN A 43 5.97 -2.67 5.11
N SER A 44 4.76 -3.16 4.83
CA SER A 44 4.53 -4.54 4.42
C SER A 44 5.24 -4.87 3.10
N PHE A 45 5.28 -3.92 2.15
CA PHE A 45 6.03 -4.07 0.91
C PHE A 45 7.53 -4.27 1.17
N ARG A 46 8.15 -3.41 1.99
CA ARG A 46 9.58 -3.54 2.32
C ARG A 46 9.91 -4.85 3.02
N GLU A 47 9.07 -5.29 3.94
CA GLU A 47 9.25 -6.57 4.65
C GLU A 47 9.19 -7.74 3.67
N HIS A 48 8.19 -7.77 2.78
CA HIS A 48 8.07 -8.80 1.76
C HIS A 48 9.21 -8.76 0.74
N TYR A 49 9.62 -7.59 0.30
CA TYR A 49 10.72 -7.42 -0.65
C TYR A 49 12.05 -7.89 -0.06
N ARG A 50 12.36 -7.53 1.20
CA ARG A 50 13.55 -8.02 1.90
C ARG A 50 13.56 -9.53 2.07
N ALA A 51 12.42 -10.13 2.39
CA ALA A 51 12.31 -11.58 2.49
C ALA A 51 12.62 -12.28 1.15
N LEU A 52 12.17 -11.71 0.04
CA LEU A 52 12.48 -12.20 -1.31
C LEU A 52 13.98 -12.07 -1.64
N GLU A 53 14.61 -10.93 -1.34
CA GLU A 53 16.04 -10.72 -1.58
C GLU A 53 16.93 -11.67 -0.75
N GLN A 54 16.48 -12.08 0.43
CA GLN A 54 17.19 -13.03 1.29
C GLN A 54 16.98 -14.51 0.89
N GLY A 55 16.42 -14.79 -0.29
CA GLY A 55 16.19 -16.15 -0.78
C GLY A 55 14.99 -16.85 -0.13
N GLY A 56 14.21 -16.13 0.69
CA GLY A 56 12.96 -16.59 1.26
C GLY A 56 11.84 -16.49 0.22
N GLY A 57 11.78 -17.45 -0.70
CA GLY A 57 10.61 -17.64 -1.55
C GLY A 57 9.36 -17.68 -0.68
N VAL A 58 8.50 -16.68 -0.83
CA VAL A 58 7.22 -16.60 -0.13
C VAL A 58 6.40 -17.81 -0.59
N LYS A 59 6.30 -18.82 0.28
CA LYS A 59 5.35 -19.94 0.11
C LYS A 59 3.92 -19.44 0.22
#